data_AF-A0A9E1RTB3-F1
#
_entry.id   AF-A0A9E1RTB3-F1
#
_cell.length_a   1.000
_cell.length_b   1.000
_cell.length_c   1.000
_cell.angle_alpha   90.00
_cell.angle_beta   90.00
_cell.angle_gamma   90.00
#
_symmetry.space_group_name_H-M   'P 1'
#
loop_
_entity.id
_entity.type
_entity.pdbx_description
1 polymer ?
#
loop_
_entity_poly.entity_id
_entity_poly.type
_entity_poly.pdbx_seq_one_letter_code
_entity_poly.pdbx_strand_id
1 'polypeptide(L)'
;MTKAPARVVVTGAAGQIGYQLCFRIASGQLLGPDQPIILQMLEITPALEALKGVAMELDDGAFPLLAGMVQTDDPNVAFGDATHGLLVGSMPRRDGMERA
;
A
#
# COMPACT_ATOMS: atom_id res chain seq x y z
N MET A 1 21.92 -14.06 -5.94
CA MET A 1 20.98 -13.50 -6.93
C MET A 1 19.94 -12.71 -6.16
N THR A 2 19.66 -11.47 -6.57
CA THR A 2 18.56 -10.69 -6.00
C THR A 2 17.23 -11.31 -6.44
N LYS A 3 16.31 -11.54 -5.49
CA LYS A 3 14.97 -12.06 -5.79
C LYS A 3 14.23 -11.05 -6.67
N ALA A 4 13.35 -11.53 -7.54
CA ALA A 4 12.44 -10.64 -8.25
C ALA A 4 11.54 -9.90 -7.24
N PRO A 5 11.23 -8.60 -7.44
CA PRO A 5 10.40 -7.87 -6.50
C PRO A 5 9.00 -8.48 -6.37
N ALA A 6 8.55 -8.68 -5.14
CA ALA A 6 7.17 -9.05 -4.86
C ALA A 6 6.28 -7.82 -5.01
N ARG A 7 5.05 -8.00 -5.52
CA ARG A 7 4.12 -6.90 -5.76
C ARG A 7 3.03 -6.94 -4.71
N VAL A 8 2.99 -5.94 -3.84
CA VAL A 8 2.12 -5.95 -2.65
C VAL A 8 1.10 -4.81 -2.79
N VAL A 9 -0.17 -5.17 -2.93
CA VAL A 9 -1.25 -4.17 -2.95
C VAL A 9 -1.74 -3.87 -1.53
N VAL A 10 -1.91 -2.59 -1.23
CA VAL A 10 -2.49 -2.08 0.02
C VAL A 10 -3.63 -1.15 -0.36
N THR A 11 -4.86 -1.52 0.00
CA THR A 11 -6.05 -0.64 -0.17
C THR A 11 -6.23 0.25 1.05
N GLY A 12 -6.76 1.46 0.91
CA GLY A 12 -6.88 2.37 2.06
C GLY A 12 -5.50 2.82 2.55
N ALA A 13 -4.53 2.93 1.64
CA ALA A 13 -3.12 3.14 1.94
C ALA A 13 -2.80 4.50 2.57
N ALA A 14 -3.68 5.49 2.42
CA ALA A 14 -3.56 6.79 3.12
C ALA A 14 -4.26 6.79 4.49
N GLY A 15 -5.04 5.76 4.81
CA GLY A 15 -5.63 5.59 6.14
C GLY A 15 -4.59 5.25 7.20
N GLN A 16 -4.93 5.39 8.50
CA GLN A 16 -3.98 5.18 9.61
C GLN A 16 -3.34 3.78 9.61
N ILE A 17 -4.13 2.74 9.32
CA ILE A 17 -3.62 1.36 9.22
C ILE A 17 -2.78 1.21 7.95
N GLY A 18 -3.27 1.70 6.82
CA GLY A 18 -2.57 1.64 5.53
C GLY A 18 -1.20 2.29 5.58
N TYR A 19 -1.12 3.50 6.16
CA TYR A 19 0.12 4.23 6.38
C TYR A 19 1.14 3.35 7.12
N GLN A 20 0.79 2.85 8.31
CA GLN A 20 1.71 2.01 9.10
C GLN A 20 2.11 0.72 8.37
N LEU A 21 1.19 0.10 7.64
CA LEU A 21 1.48 -1.09 6.83
C LEU A 21 2.51 -0.80 5.75
N CYS A 22 2.37 0.30 5.00
CA CYS A 22 3.29 0.65 3.92
C CYS A 22 4.76 0.71 4.39
N PHE A 23 5.04 1.38 5.53
CA PHE A 23 6.41 1.47 6.08
C PHE A 23 6.92 0.12 6.60
N ARG A 24 6.06 -0.68 7.23
CA ARG A 24 6.44 -2.03 7.72
C ARG A 24 6.73 -2.99 6.57
N ILE A 25 6.01 -2.85 5.46
CA ILE A 25 6.26 -3.61 4.23
C ILE A 25 7.58 -3.14 3.61
N ALA A 26 7.77 -1.83 3.40
CA ALA A 26 8.98 -1.28 2.80
C ALA A 26 10.26 -1.61 3.59
N SER A 27 10.18 -1.72 4.91
CA SER A 27 11.29 -2.14 5.78
C SER A 27 11.57 -3.65 5.78
N GLY A 28 10.80 -4.45 5.04
CA GLY A 28 10.99 -5.90 4.93
C GLY A 28 10.34 -6.72 6.04
N GLN A 29 9.56 -6.11 6.95
CA GLN A 29 8.94 -6.86 8.07
C GLN A 29 7.86 -7.85 7.62
N LEU A 30 7.28 -7.67 6.43
CA LEU A 30 6.26 -8.58 5.90
C LEU A 30 6.87 -9.84 5.26
N LEU A 31 7.82 -9.67 4.33
CA LEU A 31 8.33 -10.75 3.47
C LEU A 31 9.78 -11.16 3.77
N GLY A 32 10.43 -10.49 4.73
CA GLY A 32 11.80 -10.76 5.14
C GLY A 32 12.81 -9.74 4.59
N PRO A 33 14.05 -9.76 5.13
CA PRO A 33 15.07 -8.74 4.87
C PRO A 33 15.75 -8.85 3.50
N ASP A 34 15.40 -9.85 2.69
CA ASP A 34 16.06 -10.15 1.41
C ASP A 34 15.10 -10.13 0.20
N GLN A 35 13.85 -9.71 0.41
CA GLN A 35 12.80 -9.68 -0.62
C GLN A 35 12.54 -8.23 -1.04
N PRO A 36 12.95 -7.81 -2.26
CA PRO A 36 12.55 -6.52 -2.81
C PRO A 36 11.03 -6.47 -3.04
N ILE A 37 10.46 -5.27 -2.97
CA ILE A 37 9.00 -5.06 -3.00
C ILE A 37 8.66 -3.88 -3.92
N ILE A 38 7.59 -4.04 -4.69
CA ILE A 38 6.86 -2.94 -5.32
C ILE A 38 5.57 -2.75 -4.54
N LEU A 39 5.39 -1.57 -3.93
CA LEU A 39 4.19 -1.21 -3.21
C LEU A 39 3.12 -0.65 -4.16
N GLN A 40 1.95 -1.27 -4.20
CA GLN A 40 0.81 -0.82 -4.99
C GLN A 40 -0.25 -0.24 -4.05
N MET A 41 -0.33 1.08 -3.98
CA MET A 41 -1.14 1.79 -3.00
C MET A 41 -2.43 2.29 -3.66
N LEU A 42 -3.57 1.76 -3.19
CA LEU A 42 -4.90 2.12 -3.66
C LEU A 42 -5.62 3.00 -2.64
N GLU A 43 -6.19 4.09 -3.12
CA GLU A 43 -7.10 4.94 -2.35
C GLU A 43 -8.30 5.39 -3.18
N ILE A 44 -9.29 5.98 -2.52
CA ILE A 44 -10.36 6.69 -3.24
C ILE A 44 -9.84 8.01 -3.81
N THR A 45 -10.42 8.50 -4.92
CA THR A 45 -10.03 9.76 -5.57
C THR A 45 -9.86 10.94 -4.61
N PRO A 46 -10.76 11.17 -3.60
CA PRO A 46 -10.59 12.27 -2.65
C PRO A 46 -9.34 12.16 -1.74
N ALA A 47 -8.75 10.97 -1.62
CA ALA A 47 -7.59 10.70 -0.77
C ALA A 47 -6.27 10.63 -1.55
N LEU A 48 -6.27 10.90 -2.86
CA LEU A 48 -5.05 10.83 -3.70
C LEU A 48 -3.95 11.81 -3.26
N GLU A 49 -4.30 13.02 -2.80
CA GLU A 49 -3.28 13.95 -2.31
C GLU A 49 -2.65 13.47 -1.00
N ALA A 50 -3.44 12.85 -0.12
CA ALA A 50 -2.91 12.22 1.08
C ALA A 50 -2.03 11.01 0.73
N LEU A 51 -2.45 10.19 -0.24
CA LEU A 51 -1.66 9.06 -0.75
C LEU A 51 -0.31 9.50 -1.32
N LYS A 52 -0.29 10.62 -2.04
CA LYS A 52 0.94 11.24 -2.53
C LYS A 52 1.86 11.65 -1.38
N GLY A 53 1.30 12.19 -0.29
CA GLY A 53 2.01 12.42 0.97
C GLY A 53 2.72 11.17 1.48
N VAL A 54 1.99 10.06 1.60
CA VAL A 54 2.56 8.77 2.03
C VAL A 54 3.70 8.32 1.12
N ALA A 55 3.55 8.48 -0.20
CA ALA A 55 4.59 8.09 -1.14
C ALA A 55 5.85 8.96 -1.04
N MET A 56 5.70 10.27 -0.79
CA MET A 56 6.85 11.16 -0.55
C MET A 56 7.62 10.72 0.70
N GLU A 57 6.92 10.42 1.79
CA GLU A 57 7.57 9.95 3.02
C GLU A 57 8.23 8.56 2.86
N LEU A 58 7.67 7.66 2.04
CA LEU A 58 8.28 6.38 1.71
C LEU A 58 9.57 6.53 0.89
N ASP A 59 9.60 7.49 -0.04
CA ASP A 59 10.79 7.83 -0.83
C ASP A 59 11.89 8.41 0.06
N ASP A 60 11.53 9.37 0.95
CA ASP A 60 12.44 9.93 1.96
C ASP A 60 12.94 8.88 2.96
N GLY A 61 12.16 7.82 3.20
CA GLY A 61 12.54 6.68 4.03
C GLY A 61 13.69 5.85 3.46
N ALA A 62 14.03 6.02 2.17
CA ALA A 62 15.16 5.39 1.49
C ALA A 62 15.29 3.87 1.75
N PHE A 63 14.16 3.16 1.81
CA PHE A 63 14.12 1.74 2.16
C PHE A 63 14.83 0.89 1.09
N PRO A 64 15.89 0.12 1.44
CA PRO A 64 16.67 -0.64 0.45
C PRO A 64 15.86 -1.72 -0.30
N LEU A 65 14.76 -2.18 0.29
CA LEU A 65 13.88 -3.20 -0.29
C LEU A 65 12.75 -2.60 -1.12
N LEU A 66 12.50 -1.29 -1.06
CA LEU A 66 11.44 -0.65 -1.83
C LEU A 66 11.94 -0.38 -3.27
N ALA A 67 11.66 -1.31 -4.16
CA ALA A 67 12.09 -1.28 -5.56
C ALA A 67 11.21 -0.37 -6.44
N GLY A 68 10.02 0.00 -5.96
CA GLY A 68 9.13 0.90 -6.66
C GLY A 68 7.78 1.07 -5.97
N MET A 69 7.01 2.04 -6.44
CA MET A 69 5.68 2.36 -5.95
C MET A 69 4.70 2.61 -7.10
N VAL A 70 3.45 2.23 -6.90
CA VAL A 70 2.31 2.61 -7.74
C VAL A 70 1.29 3.29 -6.84
N GLN A 71 0.80 4.45 -7.24
CA GLN A 71 -0.26 5.20 -6.57
C GLN A 71 -1.43 5.32 -7.53
N THR A 72 -2.64 4.96 -7.12
CA THR A 72 -3.81 4.99 -8.00
C THR A 72 -5.10 4.97 -7.21
N ASP A 73 -6.19 5.41 -7.85
CA ASP A 73 -7.58 5.17 -7.45
C ASP A 73 -8.29 4.13 -8.33
N ASP A 74 -7.62 3.56 -9.32
CA ASP A 74 -8.15 2.47 -10.15
C ASP A 74 -7.75 1.12 -9.56
N PRO A 75 -8.72 0.29 -9.10
CA PRO A 75 -8.41 -1.04 -8.60
C PRO A 75 -7.75 -1.93 -9.66
N ASN A 76 -8.03 -1.78 -10.95
CA ASN A 76 -7.38 -2.61 -11.99
C ASN A 76 -5.87 -2.35 -12.04
N VAL A 77 -5.46 -1.08 -11.91
CA VAL A 77 -4.06 -0.68 -11.81
C VAL A 77 -3.46 -1.17 -10.50
N ALA A 78 -4.17 -0.99 -9.38
CA ALA A 78 -3.69 -1.39 -8.06
C ALA A 78 -3.58 -2.90 -7.87
N PHE A 79 -4.43 -3.70 -8.52
CA PHE A 79 -4.43 -5.16 -8.38
C PHE A 79 -3.58 -5.88 -9.41
N GLY A 80 -3.38 -5.32 -10.62
CA GLY A 80 -2.63 -5.87 -11.75
C GLY A 80 -1.84 -7.16 -11.50
N ASP A 81 -0.52 -7.07 -11.39
CA ASP A 81 0.36 -8.21 -11.13
C ASP A 81 0.61 -8.45 -9.62
N ALA A 82 -0.32 -8.03 -8.74
CA ALA A 82 -0.12 -8.15 -7.30
C ALA A 82 -0.02 -9.63 -6.89
N THR A 83 1.01 -9.96 -6.11
CA THR A 83 1.21 -11.31 -5.56
C THR A 83 0.71 -11.44 -4.13
N HIS A 84 0.48 -10.31 -3.44
CA HIS A 84 -0.09 -10.23 -2.10
C HIS A 84 -1.04 -9.04 -2.00
N GLY A 85 -2.12 -9.18 -1.22
CA GLY A 85 -3.08 -8.10 -0.98
C GLY A 85 -3.41 -7.90 0.49
N LEU A 86 -3.30 -6.66 0.95
CA LEU A 86 -3.73 -6.20 2.27
C LEU A 86 -4.93 -5.26 2.09
N LEU A 87 -6.13 -5.84 2.23
CA LEU A 87 -7.40 -5.19 1.92
C LEU A 87 -7.99 -4.47 3.13
N VAL A 88 -7.31 -3.43 3.61
CA VAL A 88 -7.71 -2.69 4.82
C VAL A 88 -8.68 -1.53 4.58
N GLY A 89 -8.80 -1.07 3.34
CA GLY A 89 -9.68 0.03 2.97
C GLY A 89 -11.15 -0.39 3.05
N SER A 90 -11.89 0.24 3.94
CA SER A 90 -13.33 0.03 4.07
C SER A 90 -14.02 1.31 4.53
N MET A 91 -15.30 1.47 4.19
CA MET A 91 -16.09 2.57 4.72
C MET A 91 -16.38 2.32 6.21
N PRO A 92 -16.06 3.26 7.10
CA PRO A 92 -16.49 3.16 8.48
C PRO A 92 -18.02 3.13 8.56
N ARG A 93 -18.56 2.28 9.45
CA ARG A 93 -20.00 2.23 9.71
C ARG A 93 -20.46 3.59 10.21
N ARG A 94 -21.52 4.12 9.60
CA ARG A 94 -22.16 5.38 10.03
C ARG A 94 -23.29 5.09 11.02
N ASP A 95 -23.67 6.11 11.77
CA ASP A 95 -24.81 6.03 12.67
C ASP A 95 -26.08 5.59 11.91
N GLY A 96 -26.86 4.71 12.52
CA GLY A 96 -28.06 4.12 11.90
C GLY A 96 -27.83 3.11 10.78
N MET A 97 -26.59 2.81 10.34
CA MET A 97 -26.35 1.73 9.38
C MET A 97 -26.55 0.37 10.03
N GLU A 98 -27.32 -0.54 9.43
CA GLU A 98 -27.40 -1.94 9.83
C GLU A 98 -26.21 -2.76 9.28
N ARG A 99 -26.00 -3.98 9.80
CA ARG A 99 -25.03 -4.91 9.19
C ARG A 99 -25.69 -5.50 7.94
N ALA A 100 -24.99 -5.43 6.81
CA ALA A 100 -25.35 -6.17 5.60
C ALA A 100 -25.03 -7.66 5.75
#